data_AF-A0A502F567-F1
#
_entry.id   AF-A0A502F567-F1
#
_cell.length_a   1.000
_cell.length_b   1.000
_cell.length_c   1.000
_cell.angle_alpha   90.00
_cell.angle_beta   90.00
_cell.angle_gamma   90.00
#
_symmetry.space_group_name_H-M   'P 1'
#
loop_
_entity.id
_entity.type
_entity.pdbx_description
1 polymer ?
#
loop_
_entity_poly.entity_id
_entity_poly.type
_entity_poly.pdbx_seq_one_letter_code
_entity_poly.pdbx_strand_id
1 'polypeptide(L)'
;MLKKIAYFSLILLISCGENETNHRSNEEPEAFQEKSIDIGRFRKGNDLVEDLYQELVEKSPELKSLEDELSQLNTRDTANIFYNYNQKSNDYYRDAENHINSITDSVMKQKIVNLIKKSSDKYVSKKADLKNLMNNINEKRNEINNYHNALKIILTIPLIEEYQKQHLPNKSPYEKVIKKEDLLLEKIKTKTPKY
;
A
#
# COMPACT_ATOMS: atom_id res chain seq x y z
N MET A 1 70.48 15.26 10.66
CA MET A 1 69.76 13.99 10.88
C MET A 1 68.92 14.12 12.13
N LEU A 2 67.60 14.29 12.00
CA LEU A 2 66.65 14.13 13.11
C LEU A 2 65.28 13.80 12.51
N LYS A 3 64.82 12.58 12.80
CA LYS A 3 63.48 12.08 12.54
C LYS A 3 62.48 12.91 13.35
N LYS A 4 61.41 13.39 12.71
CA LYS A 4 60.13 13.66 13.37
C LYS A 4 59.03 13.13 12.45
N ILE A 5 58.68 11.86 12.64
CA ILE A 5 57.48 11.26 12.06
C ILE A 5 56.33 11.69 12.98
N ALA A 6 55.48 12.59 12.48
CA ALA A 6 54.26 12.97 13.17
C ALA A 6 53.26 11.81 13.05
N TYR A 7 52.79 11.33 14.20
CA TYR A 7 51.71 10.35 14.32
C TYR A 7 50.41 10.96 13.78
N PHE A 8 49.83 10.34 12.77
CA PHE A 8 48.49 10.67 12.28
C PHE A 8 47.48 10.11 13.29
N SER A 9 46.88 11.01 14.06
CA SER A 9 45.88 10.65 15.07
C SER A 9 44.57 10.25 14.38
N LEU A 10 44.05 9.11 14.81
CA LEU A 10 42.83 8.45 14.37
C LEU A 10 41.61 9.29 14.81
N ILE A 11 40.83 9.80 13.87
CA ILE A 11 39.53 10.44 14.14
C ILE A 11 38.47 9.35 14.11
N LEU A 12 38.00 8.94 15.29
CA LEU A 12 36.76 8.19 15.47
C LEU A 12 35.61 9.19 15.62
N LEU A 13 34.80 9.36 14.57
CA LEU A 13 33.51 10.02 14.65
C LEU A 13 32.49 9.01 15.19
N ILE A 14 32.34 8.95 16.51
CA ILE A 14 31.15 8.38 17.13
C ILE A 14 30.15 9.53 17.30
N SER A 15 29.31 9.73 16.28
CA SER A 15 28.08 10.49 16.44
C SER A 15 27.02 9.51 16.95
N CYS A 16 26.90 9.42 18.27
CA CYS A 16 25.67 8.94 18.89
C CYS A 16 24.65 10.08 18.74
N GLY A 17 23.81 9.99 17.71
CA GLY A 17 22.51 10.65 17.73
C GLY A 17 21.65 9.92 18.76
N GLU A 18 21.36 10.59 19.85
CA GLU A 18 20.38 10.18 20.84
C GLU A 18 19.02 10.13 20.14
N ASN A 19 18.54 8.93 19.84
CA ASN A 19 17.18 8.76 19.36
C ASN A 19 16.25 9.11 20.52
N GLU A 20 15.56 10.24 20.39
CA GLU A 20 14.43 10.57 21.24
C GLU A 20 13.45 9.39 21.20
N THR A 21 13.44 8.62 22.29
CA THR A 21 12.40 7.64 22.54
C THR A 21 11.12 8.43 22.79
N ASN A 22 10.36 8.66 21.73
CA ASN A 22 8.96 9.05 21.83
C ASN A 22 8.30 8.06 22.78
N HIS A 23 7.86 8.59 23.92
CA HIS A 23 7.20 7.85 24.98
C HIS A 23 5.85 7.36 24.43
N ARG A 24 5.87 6.22 23.70
CA ARG A 24 4.65 5.50 23.35
C ARG A 24 4.03 5.06 24.67
N SER A 25 2.78 5.46 24.91
CA SER A 25 2.00 4.95 26.04
C SER A 25 2.11 3.43 26.07
N ASN A 26 2.46 2.85 27.22
CA ASN A 26 2.60 1.40 27.44
C ASN A 26 1.24 0.67 27.49
N GLU A 27 0.16 1.33 27.06
CA GLU A 27 -1.18 0.76 27.03
C GLU A 27 -1.34 -0.10 25.78
N GLU A 28 -1.79 -1.34 26.00
CA GLU A 28 -2.11 -2.28 24.92
C GLU A 28 -3.18 -1.68 23.99
N PRO A 29 -2.94 -1.65 22.66
CA PRO A 29 -3.91 -1.21 21.67
C PRO A 29 -5.30 -1.82 21.87
N GLU A 30 -6.34 -1.02 21.69
CA GLU A 30 -7.73 -1.49 21.78
C GLU A 30 -8.03 -2.63 20.81
N ALA A 31 -7.40 -2.62 19.63
CA ALA A 31 -7.51 -3.66 18.61
C ALA A 31 -7.08 -5.06 19.09
N PHE A 32 -6.26 -5.15 20.15
CA PHE A 32 -5.83 -6.43 20.73
C PHE A 32 -6.67 -6.89 21.93
N GLN A 33 -7.49 -6.02 22.52
CA GLN A 33 -8.26 -6.36 23.71
C GLN A 33 -9.41 -7.33 23.33
N GLU A 34 -9.41 -8.55 23.85
CA GLU A 34 -10.53 -9.48 23.79
C GLU A 34 -11.69 -8.97 24.68
N LYS A 35 -12.36 -7.90 24.26
CA LYS A 35 -13.68 -7.56 24.81
C LYS A 35 -14.65 -8.62 24.32
N SER A 36 -15.07 -9.48 25.25
CA SER A 36 -16.23 -10.34 25.15
C SER A 36 -17.36 -9.62 24.41
N ILE A 37 -17.60 -10.00 23.16
CA ILE A 37 -18.85 -9.81 22.40
C ILE A 37 -19.58 -8.50 22.76
N ASP A 38 -19.02 -7.36 22.35
CA ASP A 38 -19.83 -6.18 22.04
C ASP A 38 -19.47 -5.71 20.63
N ILE A 39 -19.79 -6.60 19.68
CA ILE A 39 -19.66 -6.42 18.23
C ILE A 39 -20.77 -5.46 17.77
N GLY A 40 -20.68 -4.20 18.22
CA GLY A 40 -21.76 -3.24 18.08
C GLY A 40 -21.47 -2.06 17.16
N ARG A 41 -20.24 -1.51 17.12
CA ARG A 41 -20.02 -0.20 16.45
C ARG A 41 -18.73 0.01 15.65
N PHE A 42 -17.72 -0.86 15.75
CA PHE A 42 -16.45 -0.68 15.02
C PHE A 42 -16.12 -1.74 13.96
N ARG A 43 -16.93 -2.79 13.79
CA ARG A 43 -16.74 -3.74 12.67
C ARG A 43 -17.27 -3.16 11.36
N LYS A 44 -16.52 -2.25 10.77
CA LYS A 44 -16.66 -1.93 9.34
C LYS A 44 -15.49 -2.56 8.56
N GLY A 45 -15.38 -3.89 8.59
CA GLY A 45 -14.64 -4.67 7.59
C GLY A 45 -13.14 -4.40 7.39
N ASN A 46 -12.47 -3.70 8.30
CA ASN A 46 -11.04 -3.42 8.22
C ASN A 46 -10.21 -4.58 8.79
N ASP A 47 -8.96 -4.71 8.33
CA ASP A 47 -8.00 -5.67 8.86
C ASP A 47 -7.24 -5.13 10.09
N LEU A 48 -6.54 -6.01 10.81
CA LEU A 48 -5.84 -5.67 12.05
C LEU A 48 -4.72 -4.63 11.84
N VAL A 49 -4.10 -4.57 10.67
CA VAL A 49 -3.07 -3.55 10.38
C VAL A 49 -3.73 -2.17 10.30
N GLU A 50 -4.90 -2.09 9.66
CA GLU A 50 -5.66 -0.85 9.57
C GLU A 50 -6.14 -0.37 10.95
N ASP A 51 -6.69 -1.28 11.76
CA ASP A 51 -7.17 -0.92 13.11
C ASP A 51 -6.03 -0.40 14.00
N LEU A 52 -4.89 -1.08 14.01
CA LEU A 52 -3.70 -0.65 14.76
C LEU A 52 -3.12 0.67 14.23
N TYR A 53 -3.11 0.86 12.92
CA TYR A 53 -2.64 2.12 12.34
C TYR A 53 -3.58 3.28 12.69
N GLN A 54 -4.89 3.05 12.67
CA GLN A 54 -5.86 4.09 13.02
C GLN A 54 -5.71 4.55 14.47
N GLU A 55 -5.42 3.63 15.41
CA GLU A 55 -5.08 4.01 16.79
C GLU A 55 -3.82 4.89 16.86
N LEU A 56 -2.82 4.65 16.00
CA LEU A 56 -1.63 5.51 15.92
C LEU A 56 -1.98 6.88 15.35
N VAL A 57 -2.83 6.95 14.32
CA VAL A 57 -3.33 8.20 13.71
C VAL A 57 -4.08 9.04 14.75
N GLU A 58 -4.92 8.44 15.57
CA GLU A 58 -5.67 9.15 16.62
C GLU A 58 -4.76 9.77 17.69
N LYS A 59 -3.58 9.17 17.90
CA LYS A 59 -2.60 9.58 18.91
C LYS A 59 -1.49 10.50 18.36
N SER A 60 -1.34 10.64 17.04
CA SER A 60 -0.29 11.46 16.39
C SER A 60 -0.89 12.56 15.51
N PRO A 61 -0.66 13.85 15.85
CA PRO A 61 -1.04 14.97 15.00
C PRO A 61 -0.39 14.91 13.61
N GLU A 62 0.85 14.42 13.49
CA GLU A 62 1.51 14.31 12.19
C GLU A 62 0.83 13.28 11.29
N LEU A 63 0.52 12.09 11.81
CA LEU A 63 -0.17 11.05 11.06
C LEU A 63 -1.59 11.49 10.68
N LYS A 64 -2.29 12.20 11.58
CA LYS A 64 -3.60 12.77 11.27
C LYS A 64 -3.55 13.78 10.13
N SER A 65 -2.57 14.68 10.15
CA SER A 65 -2.36 15.65 9.05
C SER A 65 -2.08 14.94 7.73
N LEU A 66 -1.27 13.88 7.75
CA LEU A 66 -0.98 13.08 6.57
C LEU A 66 -2.25 12.42 6.00
N GLU A 67 -3.07 11.79 6.83
CA GLU A 67 -4.33 11.18 6.38
C GLU A 67 -5.31 12.22 5.82
N ASP A 68 -5.38 13.40 6.45
CA ASP A 68 -6.20 14.51 5.96
C ASP A 68 -5.74 14.96 4.56
N GLU A 69 -4.42 15.13 4.35
CA GLU A 69 -3.85 15.48 3.03
C GLU A 69 -4.10 14.40 1.98
N LEU A 70 -3.92 13.12 2.33
CA LEU A 70 -4.18 11.99 1.44
C LEU A 70 -5.66 11.92 1.05
N SER A 71 -6.57 12.19 1.98
CA SER A 71 -8.02 12.21 1.73
C SER A 71 -8.45 13.35 0.80
N GLN A 72 -7.74 14.46 0.83
CA GLN A 72 -8.00 15.65 0.02
C GLN A 72 -7.44 15.55 -1.40
N LEU A 73 -6.65 14.51 -1.71
CA LEU A 73 -6.08 14.28 -3.04
C LEU A 73 -7.16 13.85 -4.05
N ASN A 74 -8.12 14.73 -4.35
CA ASN A 74 -9.12 14.53 -5.38
C ASN A 74 -8.55 14.95 -6.74
N THR A 75 -8.25 13.96 -7.55
CA THR A 75 -7.67 14.16 -8.88
C THR A 75 -8.53 13.51 -9.97
N ARG A 76 -9.74 13.08 -9.60
CA ARG A 76 -10.76 12.54 -10.52
C ARG A 76 -11.15 13.59 -11.55
N ASP A 77 -11.18 14.87 -11.18
CA ASP A 77 -11.59 15.96 -12.05
C ASP A 77 -10.62 16.17 -13.21
N THR A 78 -9.31 16.20 -12.95
CA THR A 78 -8.28 16.35 -14.00
C THR A 78 -8.23 15.16 -14.95
N ALA A 79 -8.38 13.95 -14.42
CA ALA A 79 -8.44 12.73 -15.22
C ALA A 79 -9.67 12.74 -16.15
N ASN A 80 -10.84 13.08 -15.60
CA ASN A 80 -12.09 13.14 -16.35
C ASN A 80 -12.03 14.17 -17.49
N ILE A 81 -11.41 15.34 -17.26
CA ILE A 81 -11.24 16.36 -18.31
C ILE A 81 -10.47 15.78 -19.50
N PHE A 82 -9.32 15.15 -19.25
CA PHE A 82 -8.50 14.56 -20.32
C PHE A 82 -9.23 13.42 -21.02
N TYR A 83 -9.84 12.49 -20.28
CA TYR A 83 -10.53 11.34 -20.86
C TYR A 83 -11.74 11.77 -21.70
N ASN A 84 -12.53 12.74 -21.23
CA ASN A 84 -13.66 13.27 -22.00
C ASN A 84 -13.20 13.97 -23.28
N TYR A 85 -12.14 14.79 -23.21
CA TYR A 85 -11.54 15.44 -24.37
C TYR A 85 -11.02 14.42 -25.39
N ASN A 86 -10.31 13.39 -24.92
CA ASN A 86 -9.76 12.35 -25.77
C ASN A 86 -10.83 11.45 -26.37
N GLN A 87 -11.86 11.12 -25.60
CA GLN A 87 -12.98 10.32 -26.05
C GLN A 87 -13.73 11.03 -27.20
N LYS A 88 -14.10 12.30 -27.03
CA LYS A 88 -14.79 13.08 -28.09
C LYS A 88 -13.98 13.16 -29.39
N SER A 89 -12.66 13.28 -29.27
CA SER A 89 -11.78 13.33 -30.43
C SER A 89 -11.73 11.98 -31.16
N ASN A 90 -11.62 10.88 -30.42
CA ASN A 90 -11.63 9.53 -30.99
C ASN A 90 -13.01 9.18 -31.58
N ASP A 91 -14.09 9.61 -30.93
CA ASP A 91 -15.46 9.44 -31.41
C ASP A 91 -15.64 10.12 -32.78
N TYR A 92 -15.18 11.36 -32.93
CA TYR A 92 -15.21 12.06 -34.22
C TYR A 92 -14.49 11.26 -35.33
N TYR A 93 -13.28 10.76 -35.06
CA TYR A 93 -12.53 10.02 -36.09
C TYR A 93 -13.22 8.71 -36.47
N ARG A 94 -13.78 7.98 -35.50
CA ARG A 94 -14.59 6.79 -35.75
C ARG A 94 -15.82 7.12 -36.60
N ASP A 95 -16.55 8.18 -36.26
CA ASP A 95 -17.76 8.56 -36.97
C ASP A 95 -17.44 9.06 -38.40
N ALA A 96 -16.32 9.79 -38.56
CA ALA A 96 -15.80 10.19 -39.87
C ALA A 96 -15.45 8.98 -40.75
N GLU A 97 -14.82 7.94 -40.20
CA GLU A 97 -14.56 6.68 -40.91
C GLU A 97 -15.85 5.99 -41.37
N ASN A 98 -16.89 5.99 -40.53
CA ASN A 98 -18.21 5.48 -40.90
C ASN A 98 -18.82 6.26 -42.06
N HIS A 99 -18.73 7.59 -42.06
CA HIS A 99 -19.20 8.42 -43.16
C HIS A 99 -18.36 8.24 -44.44
N ILE A 100 -17.05 8.05 -44.33
CA ILE A 100 -16.19 7.73 -45.49
C ILE A 100 -16.66 6.46 -46.20
N ASN A 101 -17.16 5.48 -45.45
CA ASN A 101 -17.61 4.21 -46.01
C ASN A 101 -18.85 4.34 -46.90
N SER A 102 -19.68 5.37 -46.73
CA SER A 102 -20.83 5.63 -47.60
C SER A 102 -20.48 6.42 -48.87
N ILE A 103 -19.25 6.92 -49.01
CA ILE A 103 -18.79 7.62 -50.21
C ILE A 103 -18.57 6.60 -51.34
N THR A 104 -19.29 6.76 -52.45
CA THR A 104 -19.23 5.88 -53.62
C THR A 104 -18.15 6.28 -54.62
N ASP A 105 -17.85 7.58 -54.75
CA ASP A 105 -16.74 8.08 -55.58
C ASP A 105 -15.40 7.69 -54.95
N SER A 106 -14.67 6.80 -55.62
CA SER A 106 -13.43 6.19 -55.12
C SER A 106 -12.29 7.21 -54.98
N VAL A 107 -12.20 8.17 -55.89
CA VAL A 107 -11.16 9.22 -55.87
C VAL A 107 -11.43 10.18 -54.71
N MET A 108 -12.69 10.59 -54.53
CA MET A 108 -13.11 11.43 -53.42
C MET A 108 -12.93 10.70 -52.09
N LYS A 109 -13.34 9.44 -51.99
CA LYS A 109 -13.17 8.60 -50.80
C LYS A 109 -11.70 8.57 -50.38
N GLN A 110 -10.78 8.28 -51.30
CA GLN A 110 -9.35 8.22 -50.99
C GLN A 110 -8.79 9.57 -50.51
N LYS A 111 -9.24 10.69 -51.10
CA LYS A 111 -8.84 12.04 -50.66
C LYS A 111 -9.30 12.32 -49.23
N ILE A 112 -10.53 11.96 -48.88
CA ILE A 112 -11.06 12.17 -47.52
C ILE A 112 -10.39 11.24 -46.51
N VAL A 113 -10.10 9.99 -46.87
CA VAL A 113 -9.30 9.07 -46.03
C VAL A 113 -7.95 9.70 -45.66
N ASN A 114 -7.23 10.23 -46.65
CA ASN A 114 -5.93 10.86 -46.43
C ASN A 114 -6.05 12.12 -45.55
N LEU A 115 -7.12 12.90 -45.71
CA LEU A 115 -7.39 14.08 -44.89
C LEU A 115 -7.65 13.72 -43.42
N ILE A 116 -8.51 12.72 -43.16
CA ILE A 116 -8.81 12.24 -41.82
C ILE A 116 -7.58 11.66 -41.16
N LYS A 117 -6.78 10.85 -41.88
CA LYS A 117 -5.52 10.31 -41.38
C LYS A 117 -4.56 11.42 -40.94
N LYS A 118 -4.33 12.43 -41.80
CA LYS A 118 -3.47 13.58 -41.45
C LYS A 118 -3.97 14.35 -40.23
N SER A 119 -5.29 14.50 -40.08
CA SER A 119 -5.90 15.14 -38.91
C SER A 119 -5.67 14.31 -37.64
N SER A 120 -5.91 13.00 -37.70
CA SER A 120 -5.70 12.06 -36.59
C SER A 120 -4.24 12.00 -36.15
N ASP A 121 -3.30 11.93 -37.08
CA ASP A 121 -1.85 11.94 -36.78
C ASP A 121 -1.44 13.23 -36.05
N LYS A 122 -1.97 14.38 -36.48
CA LYS A 122 -1.74 15.66 -35.79
C LYS A 122 -2.31 15.66 -34.37
N TYR A 123 -3.48 15.05 -34.18
CA TYR A 123 -4.10 14.91 -32.87
C TYR A 123 -3.28 14.01 -31.93
N VAL A 124 -2.75 12.89 -32.44
CA VAL A 124 -1.84 12.00 -31.67
C VAL A 124 -0.66 12.78 -31.11
N SER A 125 0.00 13.60 -31.92
CA SER A 125 1.11 14.44 -31.45
C SER A 125 0.64 15.50 -30.45
N LYS A 126 -0.51 16.13 -30.69
CA LYS A 126 -1.04 17.21 -29.83
C LYS A 126 -1.42 16.72 -28.43
N LYS A 127 -1.84 15.46 -28.28
CA LYS A 127 -2.23 14.89 -26.98
C LYS A 127 -1.08 14.24 -26.22
N ALA A 128 0.11 14.12 -26.81
CA ALA A 128 1.23 13.38 -26.23
C ALA A 128 1.63 13.91 -24.85
N ASP A 129 1.77 15.23 -24.71
CA ASP A 129 2.18 15.86 -23.45
C ASP A 129 1.15 15.64 -22.34
N LEU A 130 -0.14 15.82 -22.63
CA LEU A 130 -1.23 15.57 -21.68
C LEU A 130 -1.31 14.09 -21.28
N LYS A 131 -1.09 13.17 -22.22
CA LYS A 131 -1.03 11.73 -21.93
C LYS A 131 0.14 11.40 -21.00
N ASN A 132 1.31 11.98 -21.24
CA ASN A 132 2.48 11.78 -20.39
C ASN A 132 2.27 12.32 -18.97
N LEU A 133 1.66 13.50 -18.83
CA LEU A 133 1.27 14.03 -17.53
C LEU A 133 0.28 13.11 -16.80
N MET A 134 -0.71 12.56 -17.51
CA MET A 134 -1.67 11.63 -16.93
C MET A 134 -1.01 10.34 -16.44
N ASN A 135 -0.06 9.80 -17.22
CA ASN A 135 0.72 8.64 -16.82
C ASN A 135 1.54 8.91 -15.56
N ASN A 136 2.25 10.05 -15.51
CA ASN A 136 3.04 10.45 -14.34
C ASN A 136 2.16 10.62 -13.09
N ILE A 137 0.99 11.26 -13.22
CA ILE A 137 0.02 11.37 -12.12
C ILE A 137 -0.38 9.97 -11.59
N ASN A 138 -0.67 9.02 -12.49
CA ASN A 138 -1.04 7.66 -12.09
C ASN A 138 0.13 6.92 -11.41
N GLU A 139 1.35 7.06 -11.93
CA GLU A 139 2.56 6.50 -11.32
C GLU A 139 2.78 7.05 -9.92
N LYS A 140 2.67 8.36 -9.73
CA LYS A 140 2.80 9.01 -8.42
C LYS A 140 1.72 8.56 -7.43
N ARG A 141 0.48 8.36 -7.88
CA ARG A 141 -0.57 7.81 -7.00
C ARG A 141 -0.26 6.38 -6.56
N ASN A 142 0.22 5.54 -7.47
CA ASN A 142 0.62 4.18 -7.13
C ASN A 142 1.78 4.19 -6.12
N GLU A 143 2.76 5.07 -6.33
CA GLU A 143 3.88 5.26 -5.41
C GLU A 143 3.40 5.72 -4.02
N ILE A 144 2.52 6.72 -3.94
CA ILE A 144 1.89 7.17 -2.69
C ILE A 144 1.18 6.01 -1.98
N ASN A 145 0.35 5.25 -2.68
CA ASN A 145 -0.37 4.12 -2.09
C ASN A 145 0.57 3.03 -1.57
N ASN A 146 1.65 2.74 -2.31
CA ASN A 146 2.65 1.76 -1.88
C ASN A 146 3.36 2.22 -0.59
N TYR A 147 3.81 3.47 -0.54
CA TYR A 147 4.45 4.03 0.66
C TYR A 147 3.48 4.14 1.83
N HIS A 148 2.22 4.50 1.58
CA HIS A 148 1.20 4.55 2.62
C HIS A 148 0.97 3.15 3.21
N ASN A 149 0.77 2.12 2.39
CA ASN A 149 0.63 0.75 2.88
C ASN A 149 1.88 0.27 3.64
N ALA A 150 3.08 0.59 3.15
CA ALA A 150 4.32 0.27 3.84
C ALA A 150 4.42 0.97 5.21
N LEU A 151 4.03 2.25 5.28
CA LEU A 151 3.99 3.02 6.52
C LEU A 151 3.08 2.35 7.56
N LYS A 152 1.86 1.97 7.17
CA LYS A 152 0.91 1.26 8.06
C LYS A 152 1.53 -0.01 8.64
N ILE A 153 2.14 -0.84 7.79
CA ILE A 153 2.78 -2.10 8.21
C ILE A 153 3.95 -1.81 9.15
N ILE A 154 4.87 -0.93 8.76
CA ILE A 154 6.10 -0.66 9.53
C ILE A 154 5.78 -0.09 10.91
N LEU A 155 4.81 0.82 11.00
CA LEU A 155 4.45 1.44 12.27
C LEU A 155 3.71 0.49 13.22
N THR A 156 3.03 -0.53 12.70
CA THR A 156 2.24 -1.48 13.48
C THR A 156 3.00 -2.74 13.87
N ILE A 157 4.14 -3.07 13.23
CA ILE A 157 5.02 -4.18 13.61
C ILE A 157 5.38 -4.16 15.11
N PRO A 158 5.88 -3.04 15.69
CA PRO A 158 6.25 -3.03 17.10
C PRO A 158 5.07 -3.28 18.05
N LEU A 159 3.85 -2.92 17.63
CA LEU A 159 2.64 -3.14 18.43
C LEU A 159 2.31 -4.64 18.50
N ILE A 160 2.32 -5.34 17.36
CA ILE A 160 2.05 -6.78 17.35
C ILE A 160 3.18 -7.59 17.99
N GLU A 161 4.43 -7.15 17.87
CA GLU A 161 5.56 -7.79 18.55
C GLU A 161 5.47 -7.66 20.08
N GLU A 162 5.07 -6.48 20.59
CA GLU A 162 4.87 -6.30 22.02
C GLU A 162 3.67 -7.11 22.52
N TYR A 163 2.56 -7.16 21.76
CA TYR A 163 1.44 -8.05 22.06
C TYR A 163 1.90 -9.52 22.15
N GLN A 164 2.61 -10.02 21.14
CA GLN A 164 3.10 -11.40 21.10
C GLN A 164 4.00 -11.71 22.30
N LYS A 165 4.87 -10.78 22.68
CA LYS A 165 5.78 -10.93 23.82
C LYS A 165 5.02 -10.97 25.15
N GLN A 166 4.02 -10.12 25.33
CA GLN A 166 3.22 -10.04 26.56
C GLN A 166 2.21 -11.20 26.70
N HIS A 167 1.69 -11.68 25.57
CA HIS A 167 0.61 -12.66 25.53
C HIS A 167 1.05 -14.07 25.11
N LEU A 168 2.35 -14.33 24.95
CA LEU A 168 2.86 -15.66 24.62
C LEU A 168 2.40 -16.68 25.68
N PRO A 169 1.58 -17.69 25.32
CA PRO A 169 1.06 -18.63 26.29
C PRO A 169 2.17 -19.43 26.96
N ASN A 170 2.04 -19.66 28.27
CA ASN A 170 2.94 -20.55 28.99
C ASN A 170 2.85 -21.97 28.39
N LYS A 171 3.98 -22.58 28.05
CA LYS A 171 4.03 -23.93 27.45
C LYS A 171 3.65 -25.07 28.42
N SER A 172 3.77 -24.84 29.73
CA SER A 172 3.63 -25.90 30.75
C SER A 172 2.26 -26.59 30.75
N PRO A 173 1.11 -25.90 30.63
CA PRO A 173 -0.19 -26.55 30.50
C PRO A 173 -0.26 -27.49 29.29
N TYR A 174 0.26 -27.07 28.13
CA TYR A 174 0.31 -27.90 26.93
C TYR A 174 1.18 -29.14 27.14
N GLU A 175 2.39 -28.97 27.70
CA GLU A 175 3.28 -30.09 28.04
C GLU A 175 2.64 -31.08 29.02
N LYS A 176 1.85 -30.57 29.99
CA LYS A 176 1.11 -31.42 30.94
C LYS A 176 0.02 -32.24 30.25
N VAL A 177 -0.71 -31.64 29.30
CA VAL A 177 -1.73 -32.33 28.50
C VAL A 177 -1.08 -33.43 27.68
N ILE A 178 -0.02 -33.12 26.93
CA ILE A 178 0.73 -34.09 26.10
C ILE A 178 1.19 -35.28 26.95
N LYS A 179 1.82 -35.04 28.11
CA LYS A 179 2.27 -36.11 29.01
C LYS A 179 1.12 -37.01 29.48
N LYS A 180 -0.06 -36.44 29.75
CA LYS A 180 -1.23 -37.20 30.16
C LYS A 180 -1.78 -38.05 29.01
N GLU A 181 -1.79 -37.50 27.81
CA GLU A 181 -2.20 -38.21 26.58
C GLU A 181 -1.25 -39.37 26.27
N ASP A 182 0.06 -39.17 26.38
CA ASP A 182 1.07 -40.24 26.18
C ASP A 182 0.86 -41.40 27.15
N LEU A 183 0.65 -41.10 28.44
CA LEU A 183 0.38 -42.13 29.45
C LEU A 183 -0.92 -42.89 29.18
N LEU A 184 -1.95 -42.22 28.67
CA LEU A 184 -3.20 -42.86 28.29
C LEU A 184 -3.03 -43.74 27.05
N LEU A 185 -2.28 -43.25 26.06
CA LEU A 185 -1.98 -43.99 24.84
C LEU A 185 -1.24 -45.30 25.15
N GLU A 186 -0.21 -45.26 25.99
CA GLU A 186 0.53 -46.47 26.39
C GLU A 186 -0.34 -47.45 27.18
N LYS A 187 -1.22 -46.95 28.05
CA LYS A 187 -2.21 -47.78 28.75
C LYS A 187 -3.17 -48.47 27.78
N ILE A 188 -3.63 -47.76 26.75
CA ILE A 188 -4.50 -48.32 25.72
C ILE A 188 -3.75 -49.37 24.92
N LYS A 189 -2.57 -49.07 24.37
CA LYS A 189 -1.73 -50.01 23.60
C LYS A 189 -1.47 -51.31 24.37
N THR A 190 -1.14 -51.21 25.65
CA THR A 190 -0.89 -52.37 26.51
C THR A 190 -2.13 -53.26 26.68
N LYS A 191 -3.33 -52.67 26.65
CA LYS A 191 -4.61 -53.37 26.82
C LYS A 191 -5.23 -53.84 25.49
N THR A 192 -4.82 -53.29 24.36
CA THR A 192 -5.29 -53.67 23.04
C THR A 192 -4.69 -55.04 22.65
N PRO A 193 -5.52 -56.07 22.38
CA PRO A 193 -5.02 -57.35 21.90
C PRO A 193 -4.23 -57.18 20.60
N LYS A 194 -3.15 -57.95 20.44
CA LYS A 194 -2.45 -58.00 19.14
C LYS A 194 -3.40 -58.62 18.11
N TYR A 195 -3.61 -57.89 17.03
CA TYR A 195 -4.26 -58.33 15.81
C TYR A 195 -3.23 -58.39 14.68
#